data_AF-A0A1H6QCV6-F1
#
_entry.id   AF-A0A1H6QCV6-F1
#
_cell.length_a   1.000
_cell.length_b   1.000
_cell.length_c   1.000
_cell.angle_alpha   90.00
_cell.angle_beta   90.00
_cell.angle_gamma   90.00
#
_symmetry.space_group_name_H-M   'P 1'
#
loop_
_entity.id
_entity.type
_entity.pdbx_description
1 polymer ?
#
loop_
_entity_poly.entity_id
_entity_poly.type
_entity_poly.pdbx_seq_one_letter_code
_entity_poly.pdbx_strand_id
1 'polypeptide(L)'
;MSKLHVFERSFDGMPVSAVFPGRRTTSQLMTALTSKSLGRLFTVPENDWTAINKRVGEAAAGADVAQYISEYIPEFPVLVTVCKLWQDQTFESLIEQSAAVSLYAGNAIYGFQELLKEISVMDRSSGKIPDRIIQLTYLQFDNLNQSTLALSKIVASVGVSISDFLYVNQEVDMRIARYTNKLGIYWEPLGQTIINVNSAVEQSTGDWFALTHTMQRILDSRPEITMPLLLNLEINAAINCWRKLQLEADLFNSFSENQVHYWY
;
A
#
# COMPACT_ATOMS: atom_id res chain seq x y z
N MET A 1 10.14 28.18 -16.92
CA MET A 1 8.82 27.50 -16.85
C MET A 1 8.89 26.25 -17.72
N SER A 2 9.42 25.16 -17.17
CA SER A 2 9.53 23.88 -17.87
C SER A 2 8.27 23.06 -17.66
N LYS A 3 7.64 22.64 -18.76
CA LYS A 3 6.45 21.78 -18.77
C LYS A 3 6.86 20.35 -18.44
N LEU A 4 6.37 19.81 -17.33
CA LEU A 4 6.37 18.37 -17.06
C LEU A 4 5.46 17.69 -18.11
N HIS A 5 6.02 16.75 -18.86
CA HIS A 5 5.27 15.89 -19.77
C HIS A 5 4.62 14.75 -18.98
N VAL A 6 3.30 14.79 -18.88
CA VAL A 6 2.46 13.68 -18.39
C VAL A 6 2.38 12.65 -19.51
N PHE A 7 2.89 11.44 -19.26
CA PHE A 7 2.77 10.29 -20.15
C PHE A 7 1.42 9.61 -19.93
N GLU A 8 0.43 9.93 -20.76
CA GLU A 8 -0.79 9.10 -20.88
C GLU A 8 -0.48 7.88 -21.76
N ARG A 9 -0.46 6.68 -21.17
CA ARG A 9 -0.48 5.42 -21.93
C ARG A 9 -1.90 4.89 -22.01
N SER A 10 -2.51 5.01 -23.20
CA SER A 10 -3.76 4.33 -23.54
C SER A 10 -3.54 2.83 -23.70
N PHE A 11 -4.22 2.01 -22.88
CA PHE A 11 -4.31 0.57 -23.07
C PHE A 11 -5.66 0.26 -23.75
N ASP A 12 -5.66 0.14 -25.08
CA ASP A 12 -6.81 -0.34 -25.84
C ASP A 12 -6.51 -1.69 -26.51
N GLY A 13 -7.39 -2.66 -26.27
CA GLY A 13 -7.65 -3.77 -27.17
C GLY A 13 -6.83 -5.04 -26.99
N MET A 14 -7.31 -5.98 -26.16
CA MET A 14 -7.08 -7.42 -26.38
C MET A 14 -8.41 -8.19 -26.35
N PRO A 15 -8.58 -9.20 -27.23
CA PRO A 15 -9.83 -9.94 -27.35
C PRO A 15 -10.02 -10.93 -26.18
N VAL A 16 -11.18 -10.85 -25.54
CA VAL A 16 -11.57 -11.72 -24.42
C VAL A 16 -12.03 -13.07 -24.97
N SER A 17 -11.18 -14.08 -24.85
CA SER A 17 -11.54 -15.49 -25.09
C SER A 17 -12.46 -15.98 -23.97
N ALA A 18 -13.63 -16.52 -24.32
CA ALA A 18 -14.62 -17.03 -23.38
C ALA A 18 -14.14 -18.34 -22.72
N VAL A 19 -13.57 -18.22 -21.53
CA VAL A 19 -13.13 -19.34 -20.68
C VAL A 19 -14.22 -19.65 -19.66
N PHE A 20 -14.64 -20.92 -19.57
CA PHE A 20 -15.62 -21.42 -18.60
C PHE A 20 -15.26 -20.98 -17.15
N PRO A 21 -16.12 -20.24 -16.43
CA PRO A 21 -15.76 -19.52 -15.20
C PRO A 21 -15.78 -20.37 -13.90
N GLY A 22 -16.15 -21.65 -13.94
CA GLY A 22 -16.61 -22.39 -12.75
C GLY A 22 -15.56 -22.83 -11.71
N ARG A 23 -14.25 -22.81 -11.99
CA ARG A 23 -13.21 -23.26 -11.01
C ARG A 23 -12.16 -22.22 -10.63
N ARG A 24 -11.99 -21.16 -11.42
CA ARG A 24 -10.96 -20.15 -11.13
C ARG A 24 -11.39 -19.15 -10.05
N THR A 25 -12.69 -18.93 -9.87
CA THR A 25 -13.24 -17.88 -9.00
C THR A 25 -12.99 -18.14 -7.52
N THR A 26 -13.21 -19.38 -7.03
CA THR A 26 -13.01 -19.70 -5.61
C THR A 26 -11.54 -19.64 -5.19
N SER A 27 -10.63 -20.18 -6.00
CA SER A 27 -9.19 -20.10 -5.72
C SER A 27 -8.68 -18.65 -5.73
N GLN A 28 -9.16 -17.83 -6.67
CA GLN A 28 -8.75 -16.43 -6.75
C GLN A 28 -9.29 -15.61 -5.57
N LEU A 29 -10.52 -15.89 -5.10
CA LEU A 29 -11.05 -15.27 -3.88
C LEU A 29 -10.17 -15.58 -2.67
N MET A 30 -9.81 -16.85 -2.45
CA MET A 30 -8.95 -17.23 -1.32
C MET A 30 -7.60 -16.51 -1.36
N THR A 31 -6.94 -16.51 -2.52
CA THR A 31 -5.65 -15.83 -2.69
C THR A 31 -5.76 -14.33 -2.40
N ALA A 32 -6.87 -13.70 -2.80
CA ALA A 32 -7.10 -12.29 -2.53
C ALA A 32 -7.33 -11.99 -1.04
N LEU A 33 -8.16 -12.79 -0.35
CA LEU A 33 -8.45 -12.61 1.08
C LEU A 33 -7.26 -12.90 2.00
N THR A 34 -6.31 -13.72 1.54
CA THR A 34 -5.13 -14.15 2.31
C THR A 34 -3.83 -13.49 1.85
N SER A 35 -3.93 -12.42 1.05
CA SER A 35 -2.75 -11.69 0.58
C SER A 35 -1.95 -11.12 1.76
N LYS A 36 -0.67 -11.53 1.85
CA LYS A 36 0.26 -11.06 2.89
C LYS A 36 0.99 -9.78 2.52
N SER A 37 0.80 -9.31 1.29
CA SER A 37 1.58 -8.20 0.74
C SER A 37 0.84 -6.86 0.75
N LEU A 38 -0.44 -6.85 1.15
CA LEU A 38 -1.22 -5.63 1.38
C LEU A 38 -0.52 -4.67 2.35
N GLY A 39 0.19 -5.20 3.35
CA GLY A 39 0.92 -4.44 4.38
C GLY A 39 2.40 -4.23 4.10
N ARG A 40 2.92 -4.59 2.92
CA ARG A 40 4.37 -4.58 2.64
C ARG A 40 5.06 -3.25 2.95
N LEU A 41 4.39 -2.14 2.63
CA LEU A 41 4.85 -0.79 2.96
C LEU A 41 5.21 -0.64 4.44
N PHE A 42 4.36 -1.14 5.33
CA PHE A 42 4.52 -1.03 6.78
C PHE A 42 5.51 -2.04 7.36
N THR A 43 6.01 -2.97 6.54
CA THR A 43 7.07 -3.91 6.92
C THR A 43 8.47 -3.42 6.56
N VAL A 44 8.60 -2.26 5.92
CA VAL A 44 9.90 -1.63 5.66
C VAL A 44 10.59 -1.35 7.01
N PRO A 45 11.86 -1.73 7.19
CA PRO A 45 12.57 -1.54 8.46
C PRO A 45 12.59 -0.07 8.92
N GLU A 46 12.48 0.16 10.23
CA GLU A 46 12.53 1.50 10.83
C GLU A 46 13.81 2.29 10.46
N ASN A 47 14.94 1.59 10.28
CA ASN A 47 16.20 2.21 9.86
C ASN A 47 16.11 2.82 8.45
N ASP A 48 15.32 2.23 7.56
CA ASP A 48 15.12 2.76 6.20
C ASP A 48 14.31 4.07 6.26
N TRP A 49 13.26 4.12 7.07
CA TRP A 49 12.50 5.34 7.34
C TRP A 49 13.35 6.43 8.00
N THR A 50 14.16 6.04 8.98
CA THR A 50 15.07 6.94 9.69
C THR A 50 16.07 7.59 8.73
N ALA A 51 16.66 6.81 7.83
CA ALA A 51 17.62 7.31 6.85
C ALA A 51 16.96 8.32 5.90
N ILE A 52 15.75 8.03 5.42
CA ILE A 52 14.96 8.97 4.58
C ILE A 52 14.68 10.27 5.33
N ASN A 53 14.16 10.19 6.56
CA ASN A 53 13.81 11.38 7.33
C ASN A 53 15.03 12.22 7.72
N LYS A 54 16.19 11.60 7.95
CA LYS A 54 17.46 12.33 8.12
C LYS A 54 17.85 13.12 6.87
N ARG A 55 17.80 12.50 5.68
CA ARG A 55 18.09 13.21 4.42
C ARG A 55 17.14 14.37 4.19
N VAL A 56 15.88 14.20 4.56
CA VAL A 56 14.87 15.27 4.50
C VAL A 56 15.28 16.45 5.40
N GLY A 57 15.72 16.19 6.64
CA GLY A 57 16.26 17.22 7.53
C GLY A 57 17.54 17.87 7.00
N GLU A 58 18.48 17.08 6.48
CA GLU A 58 19.75 17.58 5.90
C GLU A 58 19.51 18.48 4.69
N ALA A 59 18.59 18.11 3.80
CA ALA A 59 18.20 18.94 2.66
C ALA A 59 17.54 20.24 3.12
N ALA A 60 16.68 20.19 4.15
CA ALA A 60 16.07 21.39 4.73
C ALA A 60 17.13 22.32 5.36
N ALA A 61 18.11 21.78 6.09
CA ALA A 61 19.21 22.57 6.66
C ALA A 61 20.10 23.21 5.58
N GLY A 62 20.26 22.55 4.43
CA GLY A 62 21.00 23.07 3.28
C GLY A 62 20.23 24.07 2.42
N ALA A 63 18.95 24.33 2.70
CA ALA A 63 18.08 25.14 1.85
C ALA A 63 18.60 26.58 1.64
N ASP A 64 19.12 27.21 2.71
CA ASP A 64 19.62 28.59 2.67
C ASP A 64 20.86 28.78 1.79
N VAL A 65 21.60 27.69 1.54
CA VAL A 65 22.79 27.66 0.68
C VAL A 65 22.57 26.85 -0.60
N ALA A 66 21.32 26.52 -0.92
CA ALA A 66 20.97 25.66 -2.06
C ALA A 66 21.54 26.17 -3.39
N GLN A 67 21.62 27.50 -3.58
CA GLN A 67 22.19 28.09 -4.79
C GLN A 67 23.69 27.78 -4.93
N TYR A 68 24.46 27.81 -3.84
CA TYR A 68 25.87 27.44 -3.87
C TYR A 68 26.07 25.94 -4.11
N ILE A 69 25.26 25.10 -3.46
CA ILE A 69 25.29 23.65 -3.69
C ILE A 69 24.93 23.32 -5.15
N SER A 70 24.03 24.11 -5.76
CA SER A 70 23.59 23.90 -7.15
C SER A 70 24.69 24.08 -8.20
N GLU A 71 25.80 24.74 -7.87
CA GLU A 71 26.97 24.84 -8.76
C GLU A 71 27.61 23.45 -9.01
N TYR A 72 27.47 22.54 -8.06
CA TYR A 72 28.01 21.17 -8.12
C TYR A 72 26.92 20.11 -8.30
N ILE A 73 25.74 20.35 -7.71
CA ILE A 73 24.57 19.46 -7.76
C ILE A 73 23.36 20.29 -8.22
N PRO A 74 23.21 20.52 -9.55
CA PRO A 74 22.14 21.36 -10.09
C PRO A 74 20.73 20.99 -9.64
N GLU A 75 20.52 19.71 -9.30
CA GLU A 75 19.25 19.14 -8.85
C GLU A 75 18.94 19.41 -7.36
N PHE A 76 19.89 19.95 -6.59
CA PHE A 76 19.72 20.19 -5.14
C PHE A 76 18.52 21.08 -4.78
N PRO A 77 18.22 22.21 -5.47
CA PRO A 77 17.00 22.98 -5.18
C PRO A 77 15.70 22.18 -5.38
N VAL A 78 15.69 21.24 -6.32
CA VAL A 78 14.57 20.32 -6.53
C VAL A 78 14.49 19.32 -5.39
N LEU A 79 15.63 18.82 -4.90
CA LEU A 79 15.69 17.97 -3.71
C LEU A 79 15.06 18.67 -2.49
N VAL A 80 15.46 19.92 -2.21
CA VAL A 80 14.87 20.71 -1.11
C VAL A 80 13.35 20.79 -1.26
N THR A 81 12.86 21.01 -2.47
CA THR A 81 11.41 21.09 -2.75
C THR A 81 10.70 19.76 -2.46
N VAL A 82 11.22 18.62 -2.92
CA VAL A 82 10.59 17.32 -2.67
C VAL A 82 10.74 16.86 -1.22
N CYS A 83 11.84 17.20 -0.55
CA CYS A 83 12.00 16.98 0.89
C CYS A 83 11.00 17.80 1.69
N LYS A 84 10.71 19.04 1.28
CA LYS A 84 9.66 19.85 1.91
C LYS A 84 8.27 19.25 1.71
N LEU A 85 7.97 18.78 0.49
CA LEU A 85 6.72 18.06 0.20
C LEU A 85 6.62 16.75 1.01
N TRP A 86 7.74 16.09 1.27
CA TRP A 86 7.79 14.92 2.14
C TRP A 86 7.32 15.25 3.56
N GLN A 87 7.88 16.30 4.16
CA GLN A 87 7.53 16.77 5.51
C GLN A 87 6.07 17.21 5.60
N ASP A 88 5.64 18.04 4.64
CA ASP A 88 4.37 18.74 4.73
C ASP A 88 3.17 17.86 4.37
N GLN A 89 3.37 16.80 3.57
CA GLN A 89 2.26 16.04 2.98
C GLN A 89 2.52 14.53 2.92
N THR A 90 3.66 14.09 2.36
CA THR A 90 3.84 12.67 2.01
C THR A 90 3.93 11.79 3.25
N PHE A 91 4.69 12.21 4.26
CA PHE A 91 4.86 11.42 5.48
C PHE A 91 3.56 11.36 6.30
N GLU A 92 2.85 12.48 6.44
CA GLU A 92 1.54 12.49 7.09
C GLU A 92 0.53 11.60 6.35
N SER A 93 0.52 11.62 5.01
CA SER A 93 -0.34 10.76 4.21
C SER A 93 -0.05 9.27 4.43
N LEU A 94 1.22 8.89 4.67
CA LEU A 94 1.60 7.52 5.03
C LEU A 94 1.04 7.12 6.42
N ILE A 95 1.06 8.06 7.37
CA ILE A 95 0.49 7.86 8.71
C ILE A 95 -1.03 7.67 8.61
N GLU A 96 -1.73 8.58 7.95
CA GLU A 96 -3.19 8.49 7.71
C GLU A 96 -3.56 7.19 6.98
N GLN A 97 -2.77 6.81 5.97
CA GLN A 97 -2.95 5.55 5.25
C GLN A 97 -2.79 4.34 6.18
N SER A 98 -1.80 4.34 7.07
CA SER A 98 -1.59 3.24 8.02
C SER A 98 -2.79 3.09 8.97
N ALA A 99 -3.30 4.21 9.52
CA ALA A 99 -4.50 4.21 10.36
C ALA A 99 -5.73 3.68 9.60
N ALA A 100 -5.90 4.09 8.34
CA ALA A 100 -7.00 3.62 7.50
C ALA A 100 -6.90 2.11 7.20
N VAL A 101 -5.69 1.58 6.97
CA VAL A 101 -5.45 0.14 6.79
C VAL A 101 -5.72 -0.65 8.06
N SER A 102 -5.31 -0.14 9.22
CA SER A 102 -5.62 -0.75 10.52
C SER A 102 -7.13 -0.84 10.75
N LEU A 103 -7.86 0.26 10.51
CA LEU A 103 -9.32 0.29 10.62
C LEU A 103 -10.00 -0.69 9.65
N TYR A 104 -9.54 -0.74 8.39
CA TYR A 104 -10.02 -1.71 7.41
C TYR A 104 -9.86 -3.14 7.89
N ALA A 105 -8.66 -3.48 8.38
CA ALA A 105 -8.36 -4.81 8.86
C ALA A 105 -9.23 -5.18 10.08
N GLY A 106 -9.40 -4.24 11.02
CA GLY A 106 -10.29 -4.41 12.18
C GLY A 106 -11.75 -4.68 11.78
N ASN A 107 -12.28 -3.92 10.83
CA ASN A 107 -13.64 -4.11 10.32
C ASN A 107 -13.80 -5.46 9.60
N ALA A 108 -12.81 -5.85 8.78
CA ALA A 108 -12.82 -7.14 8.10
C ALA A 108 -12.77 -8.31 9.10
N ILE A 109 -11.91 -8.22 10.13
CA ILE A 109 -11.84 -9.21 11.22
C ILE A 109 -13.20 -9.36 11.89
N TYR A 110 -13.80 -8.25 12.33
CA TYR A 110 -15.09 -8.27 13.03
C TYR A 110 -16.20 -8.89 12.16
N GLY A 111 -16.34 -8.42 10.92
CA GLY A 111 -17.37 -8.89 9.99
C GLY A 111 -17.26 -10.39 9.68
N PHE A 112 -16.04 -10.88 9.44
CA PHE A 112 -15.80 -12.30 9.15
C PHE A 112 -15.85 -13.19 10.40
N GLN A 113 -15.57 -12.66 11.60
CA GLN A 113 -15.80 -13.38 12.86
C GLN A 113 -17.30 -13.62 13.11
N GLU A 114 -18.15 -12.62 12.86
CA GLU A 114 -19.61 -12.79 12.95
C GLU A 114 -20.12 -13.81 11.93
N LEU A 115 -19.61 -13.77 10.68
CA LEU A 115 -19.94 -14.78 9.68
C LEU A 115 -19.51 -16.20 10.11
N LEU A 116 -18.29 -16.34 10.64
CA LEU A 116 -17.78 -17.63 11.13
C LEU A 116 -18.64 -18.19 12.27
N LYS A 117 -19.07 -17.33 13.19
CA LYS A 117 -19.97 -17.69 14.30
C LYS A 117 -21.30 -18.24 13.78
N GLU A 118 -21.93 -17.57 12.83
CA GLU A 118 -23.18 -18.04 12.20
C GLU A 118 -22.99 -19.38 11.47
N ILE A 119 -21.88 -19.56 10.75
CA ILE A 119 -21.55 -20.82 10.08
C ILE A 119 -21.33 -21.96 11.09
N SER A 120 -20.75 -21.67 12.26
CA SER A 120 -20.41 -22.68 13.27
C SER A 120 -21.62 -23.32 13.93
N VAL A 121 -22.75 -22.61 14.03
CA VAL A 121 -23.99 -23.07 14.67
C VAL A 121 -25.03 -23.61 13.67
N MET A 122 -24.73 -23.56 12.38
CA MET A 122 -25.61 -24.02 11.32
C MET A 122 -25.76 -25.56 11.33
N ASP A 123 -27.00 -26.04 11.15
CA ASP A 123 -27.29 -27.45 10.94
C ASP A 123 -26.85 -27.93 9.54
N ARG A 124 -25.71 -28.62 9.51
CA ARG A 124 -25.11 -29.16 8.28
C ARG A 124 -25.87 -30.38 7.73
N SER A 125 -26.72 -31.03 8.53
CA SER A 125 -27.45 -32.24 8.12
C SER A 125 -28.60 -31.94 7.16
N SER A 126 -29.17 -30.73 7.24
CA SER A 126 -30.23 -30.26 6.35
C SER A 126 -29.78 -30.09 4.88
N GLY A 127 -28.47 -29.95 4.64
CA GLY A 127 -27.89 -29.64 3.33
C GLY A 127 -28.24 -28.25 2.78
N LYS A 128 -29.09 -27.48 3.47
CA LYS A 128 -29.53 -26.13 3.07
C LYS A 128 -28.79 -25.08 3.88
N ILE A 129 -28.31 -24.04 3.20
CA ILE A 129 -27.71 -22.88 3.86
C ILE A 129 -28.85 -21.91 4.22
N PRO A 130 -28.97 -21.47 5.49
CA PRO A 130 -29.92 -20.45 5.89
C PRO A 130 -29.72 -19.14 5.12
N ASP A 131 -30.82 -18.50 4.68
CA ASP A 131 -30.79 -17.23 3.95
C ASP A 131 -29.98 -16.14 4.67
N ARG A 132 -30.01 -16.15 6.00
CA ARG A 132 -29.22 -15.22 6.83
C ARG A 132 -27.71 -15.34 6.60
N ILE A 133 -27.18 -16.56 6.44
CA ILE A 133 -25.75 -16.77 6.16
C ILE A 133 -25.41 -16.30 4.74
N ILE A 134 -26.30 -16.54 3.78
CA ILE A 134 -26.15 -16.05 2.40
C ILE A 134 -26.09 -14.52 2.39
N GLN A 135 -27.06 -13.87 3.03
CA GLN A 135 -27.13 -12.41 3.15
C GLN A 135 -25.90 -11.83 3.85
N LEU A 136 -25.49 -12.44 4.97
CA LEU A 136 -24.32 -11.98 5.71
C LEU A 136 -23.04 -12.13 4.90
N THR A 137 -22.88 -13.22 4.14
CA THR A 137 -21.72 -13.44 3.27
C THR A 137 -21.62 -12.34 2.21
N TYR A 138 -22.73 -12.02 1.53
CA TYR A 138 -22.75 -10.94 0.55
C TYR A 138 -22.50 -9.57 1.17
N LEU A 139 -23.08 -9.31 2.35
CA LEU A 139 -22.83 -8.08 3.08
C LEU A 139 -21.35 -7.91 3.41
N GLN A 140 -20.67 -8.97 3.86
CA GLN A 140 -19.23 -8.90 4.15
C GLN A 140 -18.40 -8.69 2.88
N PHE A 141 -18.76 -9.32 1.76
CA PHE A 141 -18.07 -9.07 0.49
C PHE A 141 -18.27 -7.65 -0.01
N ASP A 142 -19.46 -7.09 0.12
CA ASP A 142 -19.75 -5.72 -0.28
C ASP A 142 -19.00 -4.70 0.59
N ASN A 143 -19.07 -4.84 1.91
CA ASN A 143 -18.34 -3.99 2.86
C ASN A 143 -16.84 -4.02 2.61
N LEU A 144 -16.28 -5.22 2.38
CA LEU A 144 -14.87 -5.39 2.07
C LEU A 144 -14.53 -4.67 0.76
N ASN A 145 -15.29 -4.90 -0.32
CA ASN A 145 -15.06 -4.28 -1.62
C ASN A 145 -15.08 -2.74 -1.56
N GLN A 146 -16.08 -2.15 -0.91
CA GLN A 146 -16.19 -0.69 -0.77
C GLN A 146 -14.97 -0.12 -0.05
N SER A 147 -14.54 -0.78 1.03
CA SER A 147 -13.40 -0.33 1.82
C SER A 147 -12.06 -0.54 1.08
N THR A 148 -11.91 -1.65 0.36
CA THR A 148 -10.72 -1.92 -0.49
C THR A 148 -10.61 -0.89 -1.62
N LEU A 149 -11.71 -0.53 -2.28
CA LEU A 149 -11.71 0.46 -3.36
C LEU A 149 -11.26 1.83 -2.85
N ALA A 150 -11.76 2.26 -1.69
CA ALA A 150 -11.34 3.52 -1.08
C ALA A 150 -9.84 3.51 -0.74
N LEU A 151 -9.36 2.44 -0.09
CA LEU A 151 -7.94 2.29 0.26
C LEU A 151 -7.02 2.23 -0.97
N SER A 152 -7.40 1.52 -2.04
CA SER A 152 -6.56 1.42 -3.24
C SER A 152 -6.25 2.78 -3.88
N LYS A 153 -7.17 3.75 -3.76
CA LYS A 153 -6.96 5.12 -4.26
C LYS A 153 -5.94 5.87 -3.40
N ILE A 154 -6.05 5.75 -2.09
CA ILE A 154 -5.13 6.38 -1.13
C ILE A 154 -3.72 5.81 -1.30
N VAL A 155 -3.59 4.48 -1.39
CA VAL A 155 -2.30 3.80 -1.60
C VAL A 155 -1.65 4.26 -2.91
N ALA A 156 -2.43 4.33 -3.99
CA ALA A 156 -1.93 4.76 -5.29
C ALA A 156 -1.43 6.22 -5.29
N SER A 157 -2.12 7.13 -4.61
CA SER A 157 -1.67 8.53 -4.52
C SER A 157 -0.36 8.68 -3.76
N VAL A 158 -0.18 7.93 -2.66
CA VAL A 158 1.08 7.94 -1.88
C VAL A 158 2.23 7.37 -2.71
N GLY A 159 1.98 6.35 -3.53
CA GLY A 159 2.98 5.78 -4.44
C GLY A 159 3.55 6.77 -5.45
N VAL A 160 2.74 7.67 -6.00
CA VAL A 160 3.22 8.72 -6.92
C VAL A 160 4.21 9.64 -6.21
N SER A 161 3.86 10.15 -5.02
CA SER A 161 4.72 11.05 -4.26
C SER A 161 6.05 10.40 -3.85
N ILE A 162 6.04 9.11 -3.50
CA ILE A 162 7.25 8.35 -3.15
C ILE A 162 8.13 8.12 -4.38
N SER A 163 7.53 7.84 -5.54
CA SER A 163 8.27 7.65 -6.78
C SER A 163 8.97 8.94 -7.23
N ASP A 164 8.28 10.08 -7.14
CA ASP A 164 8.86 11.40 -7.43
C ASP A 164 10.02 11.73 -6.47
N PHE A 165 9.85 11.43 -5.17
CA PHE A 165 10.91 11.58 -4.17
C PHE A 165 12.13 10.70 -4.47
N LEU A 166 11.92 9.43 -4.84
CA LEU A 166 12.98 8.49 -5.23
C LEU A 166 13.79 9.02 -6.41
N TYR A 167 13.11 9.43 -7.48
CA TYR A 167 13.74 9.89 -8.71
C TYR A 167 14.73 11.04 -8.44
N VAL A 168 14.29 12.05 -7.69
CA VAL A 168 15.14 13.21 -7.37
C VAL A 168 16.33 12.83 -6.48
N ASN A 169 16.11 11.96 -5.48
CA ASN A 169 17.19 11.49 -4.61
C ASN A 169 18.25 10.67 -5.37
N GLN A 170 17.84 9.82 -6.33
CA GLN A 170 18.77 9.06 -7.15
C GLN A 170 19.65 9.97 -8.01
N GLU A 171 19.08 11.00 -8.63
CA GLU A 171 19.85 11.98 -9.41
C GLU A 171 20.87 12.71 -8.52
N VAL A 172 20.47 13.16 -7.33
CA VAL A 172 21.38 13.82 -6.38
C VAL A 172 22.47 12.86 -5.89
N ASP A 173 22.15 11.64 -5.50
CA ASP A 173 23.14 10.65 -5.03
C ASP A 173 24.17 10.34 -6.13
N MET A 174 23.74 10.23 -7.39
CA MET A 174 24.65 10.07 -8.54
C MET A 174 25.61 11.26 -8.71
N ARG A 175 25.14 12.49 -8.47
CA ARG A 175 25.97 13.71 -8.55
C ARG A 175 26.95 13.79 -7.39
N ILE A 176 26.51 13.49 -6.18
CA ILE A 176 27.35 13.49 -4.97
C ILE A 176 28.51 12.52 -5.16
N ALA A 177 28.24 11.30 -5.65
CA ALA A 177 29.27 10.30 -5.92
C ALA A 177 30.34 10.79 -6.93
N ARG A 178 30.01 11.71 -7.84
CA ARG A 178 30.96 12.31 -8.80
C ARG A 178 31.80 13.45 -8.20
N TYR A 179 31.30 14.10 -7.15
CA TYR A 179 31.91 15.29 -6.55
C TYR A 179 32.35 15.09 -5.10
N THR A 180 32.40 13.83 -4.60
CA THR A 180 32.77 13.48 -3.22
C THR A 180 34.07 14.16 -2.77
N ASN A 181 35.09 14.21 -3.63
CA ASN A 181 36.40 14.81 -3.33
C ASN A 181 36.38 16.35 -3.25
N LYS A 182 35.33 17.00 -3.76
CA LYS A 182 35.21 18.47 -3.82
C LYS A 182 34.25 19.01 -2.76
N LEU A 183 33.19 18.27 -2.47
CA LEU A 183 32.14 18.74 -1.57
C LEU A 183 32.53 18.62 -0.10
N GLY A 184 33.43 17.69 0.27
CA GLY A 184 33.88 17.49 1.65
C GLY A 184 32.80 17.00 2.62
N ILE A 185 31.52 17.18 2.27
CA ILE A 185 30.33 16.69 2.93
C ILE A 185 30.06 15.27 2.43
N TYR A 186 30.07 14.31 3.36
CA TYR A 186 29.69 12.93 3.07
C TYR A 186 28.19 12.79 3.31
N TRP A 187 27.42 12.76 2.22
CA TRP A 187 26.03 12.32 2.25
C TRP A 187 26.00 10.84 1.95
N GLU A 188 25.44 10.05 2.86
CA GLU A 188 25.28 8.63 2.64
C GLU A 188 24.24 8.40 1.53
N PRO A 189 24.55 7.65 0.46
CA PRO A 189 23.59 7.37 -0.60
C PRO A 189 22.35 6.65 -0.05
N LEU A 190 21.16 7.15 -0.37
CA LEU A 190 19.88 6.56 0.04
C LEU A 190 19.18 5.77 -1.06
N GLY A 191 19.73 5.76 -2.28
CA GLY A 191 19.11 5.11 -3.44
C GLY A 191 18.52 3.73 -3.14
N GLN A 192 19.25 2.83 -2.46
CA GLN A 192 18.74 1.49 -2.14
C GLN A 192 17.62 1.51 -1.09
N THR A 193 17.74 2.35 -0.06
CA THR A 193 16.72 2.52 0.98
C THR A 193 15.40 3.02 0.38
N ILE A 194 15.46 4.03 -0.49
CA ILE A 194 14.25 4.57 -1.11
C ILE A 194 13.69 3.59 -2.16
N ILE A 195 14.54 2.83 -2.86
CA ILE A 195 14.10 1.72 -3.74
C ILE A 195 13.31 0.68 -2.94
N ASN A 196 13.74 0.32 -1.73
CA ASN A 196 13.03 -0.63 -0.88
C ASN A 196 11.62 -0.13 -0.55
N VAL A 197 11.50 1.15 -0.15
CA VAL A 197 10.20 1.79 0.12
C VAL A 197 9.34 1.82 -1.14
N ASN A 198 9.86 2.33 -2.26
CA ASN A 198 9.11 2.41 -3.51
C ASN A 198 8.61 1.04 -3.99
N SER A 199 9.48 0.02 -3.95
CA SER A 199 9.09 -1.36 -4.31
C SER A 199 8.00 -1.91 -3.40
N ALA A 200 8.04 -1.60 -2.10
CA ALA A 200 7.02 -2.01 -1.15
C ALA A 200 5.67 -1.31 -1.42
N VAL A 201 5.69 -0.03 -1.80
CA VAL A 201 4.48 0.72 -2.19
C VAL A 201 3.90 0.20 -3.49
N GLU A 202 4.71 -0.01 -4.52
CA GLU A 202 4.27 -0.54 -5.82
C GLU A 202 3.62 -1.92 -5.66
N GLN A 203 4.26 -2.81 -4.89
CA GLN A 203 3.71 -4.12 -4.59
C GLN A 203 2.37 -4.00 -3.82
N SER A 204 2.33 -3.21 -2.75
CA SER A 204 1.09 -2.99 -1.98
C SER A 204 -0.02 -2.45 -2.88
N THR A 205 0.28 -1.44 -3.71
CA THR A 205 -0.66 -0.85 -4.68
C THR A 205 -1.23 -1.90 -5.62
N GLY A 206 -0.37 -2.72 -6.23
CA GLY A 206 -0.77 -3.80 -7.14
C GLY A 206 -1.70 -4.81 -6.46
N ASP A 207 -1.40 -5.20 -5.23
CA ASP A 207 -2.21 -6.16 -4.46
C ASP A 207 -3.55 -5.57 -4.02
N TRP A 208 -3.58 -4.30 -3.63
CA TRP A 208 -4.84 -3.59 -3.34
C TRP A 208 -5.74 -3.53 -4.58
N PHE A 209 -5.20 -3.20 -5.75
CA PHE A 209 -5.97 -3.23 -7.00
C PHE A 209 -6.44 -4.65 -7.37
N ALA A 210 -5.58 -5.65 -7.22
CA ALA A 210 -5.93 -7.05 -7.49
C ALA A 210 -7.07 -7.53 -6.57
N LEU A 211 -7.03 -7.14 -5.29
CA LEU A 211 -8.11 -7.42 -4.34
C LEU A 211 -9.41 -6.71 -4.75
N THR A 212 -9.37 -5.41 -5.05
CA THR A 212 -10.54 -4.66 -5.53
C THR A 212 -11.17 -5.31 -6.76
N HIS A 213 -10.37 -5.64 -7.78
CA HIS A 213 -10.88 -6.29 -8.98
C HIS A 213 -11.46 -7.68 -8.71
N THR A 214 -10.83 -8.44 -7.81
CA THR A 214 -11.32 -9.77 -7.43
C THR A 214 -12.66 -9.67 -6.71
N MET A 215 -12.78 -8.74 -5.76
CA MET A 215 -14.00 -8.51 -4.99
C MET A 215 -15.15 -8.00 -5.87
N GLN A 216 -14.89 -7.02 -6.73
CA GLN A 216 -15.90 -6.50 -7.66
C GLN A 216 -16.46 -7.61 -8.55
N ARG A 217 -15.59 -8.44 -9.14
CA ARG A 217 -16.02 -9.55 -9.98
C ARG A 217 -16.88 -10.58 -9.24
N ILE A 218 -16.65 -10.79 -7.94
CA ILE A 218 -17.46 -11.69 -7.11
C ILE A 218 -18.83 -11.09 -6.86
N LEU A 219 -18.89 -9.79 -6.56
CA LEU A 219 -20.16 -9.08 -6.38
C LEU A 219 -20.96 -9.00 -7.68
N ASP A 220 -20.30 -8.82 -8.82
CA ASP A 220 -20.95 -8.77 -10.13
C ASP A 220 -21.49 -10.15 -10.54
N SER A 221 -20.72 -11.21 -10.30
CA SER A 221 -21.13 -12.57 -10.67
C SER A 221 -22.14 -13.20 -9.71
N ARG A 222 -22.29 -12.64 -8.49
CA ARG A 222 -23.18 -13.13 -7.42
C ARG A 222 -23.19 -14.67 -7.34
N PRO A 223 -22.02 -15.30 -7.13
CA PRO A 223 -21.93 -16.75 -7.16
C PRO A 223 -22.84 -17.34 -6.08
N GLU A 224 -23.56 -18.40 -6.43
CA GLU A 224 -24.38 -19.10 -5.45
C GLU A 224 -23.55 -19.45 -4.20
N ILE A 225 -24.06 -19.06 -3.03
CA ILE A 225 -23.41 -19.36 -1.76
C ILE A 225 -23.71 -20.81 -1.43
N THR A 226 -22.71 -21.67 -1.63
CA THR A 226 -22.81 -23.12 -1.40
C THR A 226 -21.99 -23.54 -0.18
N MET A 227 -22.30 -24.70 0.41
CA MET A 227 -21.52 -25.21 1.55
C MET A 227 -20.03 -25.40 1.21
N PRO A 228 -19.67 -25.96 0.03
CA PRO A 228 -18.28 -26.02 -0.39
C PRO A 228 -17.62 -24.65 -0.50
N LEU A 229 -18.33 -23.61 -0.98
CA LEU A 229 -17.79 -22.26 -1.00
C LEU A 229 -17.47 -21.78 0.42
N LEU A 230 -18.43 -21.85 1.34
CA LEU A 230 -18.25 -21.40 2.73
C LEU A 230 -17.09 -22.10 3.44
N LEU A 231 -16.94 -23.41 3.23
CA LEU A 231 -15.82 -24.18 3.79
C LEU A 231 -14.48 -23.81 3.16
N ASN A 232 -14.48 -23.47 1.86
CA ASN A 232 -13.31 -23.02 1.12
C ASN A 232 -13.05 -21.51 1.24
N LEU A 233 -13.81 -20.74 2.03
CA LEU A 233 -13.47 -19.32 2.24
C LEU A 233 -12.23 -19.13 3.11
N GLU A 234 -11.75 -20.20 3.77
CA GLU A 234 -10.62 -20.17 4.71
C GLU A 234 -10.71 -18.97 5.69
N ILE A 235 -11.91 -18.69 6.21
CA ILE A 235 -12.20 -17.48 6.98
C ILE A 235 -11.19 -17.25 8.12
N ASN A 236 -10.76 -18.31 8.80
CA ASN A 236 -9.73 -18.23 9.84
C ASN A 236 -8.37 -17.76 9.31
N ALA A 237 -7.96 -18.24 8.13
CA ALA A 237 -6.70 -17.82 7.51
C ALA A 237 -6.76 -16.35 7.07
N ALA A 238 -7.89 -15.93 6.49
CA ALA A 238 -8.13 -14.53 6.13
C ALA A 238 -8.09 -13.61 7.37
N ILE A 239 -8.79 -13.96 8.44
CA ILE A 239 -8.75 -13.26 9.73
C ILE A 239 -7.32 -13.12 10.26
N ASN A 240 -6.52 -14.18 10.20
CA ASN A 240 -5.12 -14.12 10.64
C ASN A 240 -4.25 -13.21 9.77
N CYS A 241 -4.50 -13.17 8.45
CA CYS A 241 -3.82 -12.24 7.54
C CYS A 241 -4.19 -10.79 7.86
N TRP A 242 -5.47 -10.49 8.09
CA TRP A 242 -5.89 -9.15 8.49
C TRP A 242 -5.38 -8.74 9.87
N ARG A 243 -5.29 -9.64 10.86
CA ARG A 243 -4.66 -9.33 12.15
C ARG A 243 -3.20 -8.93 11.99
N LYS A 244 -2.46 -9.62 11.11
CA LYS A 244 -1.08 -9.28 10.80
C LYS A 244 -0.99 -7.93 10.11
N LEU A 245 -1.85 -7.66 9.14
CA LEU A 245 -1.95 -6.38 8.45
C LEU A 245 -2.25 -5.23 9.42
N GLN A 246 -3.21 -5.44 10.34
CA GLN A 246 -3.56 -4.48 11.38
C GLN A 246 -2.35 -4.17 12.26
N LEU A 247 -1.66 -5.20 12.76
CA LEU A 247 -0.47 -5.04 13.59
C LEU A 247 0.66 -4.30 12.86
N GLU A 248 0.93 -4.65 11.60
CA GLU A 248 1.97 -3.97 10.79
C GLU A 248 1.65 -2.48 10.63
N ALA A 249 0.39 -2.13 10.36
CA ALA A 249 -0.05 -0.74 10.23
C ALA A 249 -0.01 0.02 11.56
N ASP A 250 -0.46 -0.60 12.66
CA ASP A 250 -0.41 0.00 14.01
C ASP A 250 1.03 0.25 14.46
N LEU A 251 1.95 -0.68 14.19
CA LEU A 251 3.37 -0.52 14.49
C LEU A 251 3.97 0.66 13.72
N PHE A 252 3.64 0.80 12.43
CA PHE A 252 4.08 1.95 11.64
C PHE A 252 3.63 3.28 12.26
N ASN A 253 2.34 3.39 12.58
CA ASN A 253 1.78 4.57 13.22
C ASN A 253 2.44 4.87 14.58
N SER A 254 2.79 3.84 15.35
CA SER A 254 3.43 4.02 16.66
C SER A 254 4.86 4.53 16.58
N PHE A 255 5.65 4.14 15.56
CA PHE A 255 7.03 4.62 15.46
C PHE A 255 7.14 5.91 14.64
N SER A 256 6.16 6.25 13.79
CA SER A 256 6.20 7.45 12.95
C SER A 256 6.27 8.76 13.74
N GLU A 257 5.73 8.80 14.96
CA GLU A 257 5.88 9.94 15.87
C GLU A 257 7.37 10.24 16.17
N ASN A 258 8.18 9.20 16.31
CA ASN A 258 9.63 9.29 16.53
C ASN A 258 10.43 9.44 15.22
N GLN A 259 9.80 9.78 14.10
CA GLN A 259 10.51 10.01 12.84
C GLN A 259 10.63 11.50 12.52
N VAL A 260 9.69 12.30 13.01
CA VAL A 260 9.62 13.75 12.77
C VAL A 260 10.81 14.50 13.38
N HIS A 261 11.41 13.99 14.46
CA HIS A 261 12.57 14.67 15.07
C HIS A 261 13.82 14.65 14.19
N TYR A 262 13.90 13.78 13.18
CA TYR A 262 15.02 13.78 12.22
C TYR A 262 14.94 14.91 11.18
N TRP A 263 13.87 15.71 11.19
CA TRP A 263 13.70 16.84 10.28
C TRP A 263 14.43 18.12 10.73
N TYR A 264 14.95 18.13 11.96
CA TYR A 264 15.58 19.28 12.62
C TYR A 264 16.97 18.93 13.13
#